data_AF-A0A950Y3Y0-F1
#
_entry.id   AF-A0A950Y3Y0-F1
#
_cell.length_a   1.000
_cell.length_b   1.000
_cell.length_c   1.000
_cell.angle_alpha   90.00
_cell.angle_beta   90.00
_cell.angle_gamma   90.00
#
_symmetry.space_group_name_H-M   'P 1'
#
loop_
_entity.id
_entity.type
_entity.pdbx_description
1 polymer ?
#
loop_
_entity_poly.entity_id
_entity_poly.type
_entity_poly.pdbx_seq_one_letter_code
_entity_poly.pdbx_strand_id
1 'polypeptide(L)'
;MVNFSDSDPIDPKALWLNSQHLRSIAVETLAPLVRRTLEDHGLSPYGDEAFFQYVVDTIRTRFTTLLDFPTKGRAYFADDFQIEKQALDKLNAPGARELLHQLAQRLEVNPQFTEANVEAELRKLAEERGVKAGMLINASRAALTGQSVGPSAFAVFVCIGRERVIQRLKKV
;
A
#
# COMPACT_ATOMS: atom_id res chain seq x y z
N MET A 1 37.05 -2.94 -0.58
CA MET A 1 36.57 -1.57 -0.30
C MET A 1 35.39 -1.72 0.65
N VAL A 2 35.47 -1.13 1.83
CA VAL A 2 34.40 -1.18 2.84
C VAL A 2 33.50 0.01 2.55
N ASN A 3 32.21 -0.22 2.29
CA ASN A 3 31.26 0.78 1.80
C ASN A 3 30.25 1.24 2.87
N PHE A 4 30.67 1.28 4.14
CA PHE A 4 29.85 1.77 5.25
C PHE A 4 30.68 2.71 6.15
N SER A 5 30.00 3.63 6.83
CA SER A 5 30.61 4.62 7.74
C SER A 5 30.00 4.47 9.14
N ASP A 6 30.59 5.11 10.15
CA ASP A 6 29.99 5.14 11.50
C ASP A 6 28.58 5.78 11.50
N SER A 7 28.31 6.67 10.55
CA SER A 7 27.01 7.32 10.38
C SER A 7 25.97 6.51 9.59
N ASP A 8 26.43 5.53 8.81
CA ASP A 8 25.58 4.57 8.09
C ASP A 8 26.29 3.19 8.11
N PRO A 9 26.17 2.47 9.23
CA PRO A 9 27.00 1.29 9.50
C PRO A 9 26.56 0.05 8.73
N ILE A 10 25.52 0.16 7.90
CA ILE A 10 24.96 -0.98 7.20
C ILE A 10 25.52 -1.06 5.78
N ASP A 11 26.20 -2.16 5.46
CA ASP A 11 26.69 -2.43 4.12
C ASP A 11 25.54 -2.43 3.09
N PRO A 12 25.55 -1.53 2.08
CA PRO A 12 24.54 -1.50 1.03
C PRO A 12 24.38 -2.83 0.27
N LYS A 13 25.46 -3.62 0.16
CA LYS A 13 25.43 -4.95 -0.46
C LYS A 13 24.69 -5.95 0.42
N ALA A 14 24.81 -5.86 1.74
CA ALA A 14 24.05 -6.70 2.67
C ALA A 14 22.55 -6.37 2.59
N LEU A 15 22.19 -5.09 2.54
CA LEU A 15 20.81 -4.65 2.31
C LEU A 15 20.27 -5.15 0.97
N TRP A 16 21.05 -5.02 -0.10
CA TRP A 16 20.67 -5.55 -1.40
C TRP A 16 20.42 -7.06 -1.35
N LEU A 17 21.35 -7.84 -0.76
CA LEU A 17 21.20 -9.28 -0.63
C LEU A 17 19.97 -9.66 0.19
N ASN A 18 19.72 -8.96 1.30
CA ASN A 18 18.52 -9.18 2.12
C ASN A 18 17.23 -8.88 1.34
N SER A 19 17.22 -7.82 0.52
CA SER A 19 16.07 -7.53 -0.36
C SER A 19 15.83 -8.63 -1.39
N GLN A 20 16.89 -9.23 -1.95
CA GLN A 20 16.75 -10.37 -2.87
C GLN A 20 16.20 -11.60 -2.14
N HIS A 21 16.67 -11.84 -0.91
CA HIS A 21 16.18 -12.94 -0.09
C HIS A 21 14.70 -12.77 0.28
N LEU A 22 14.29 -11.59 0.78
CA LEU A 22 12.90 -11.27 1.09
C LEU A 22 11.96 -11.48 -0.11
N ARG A 23 12.42 -11.15 -1.32
CA ARG A 23 11.64 -11.33 -2.56
C ARG A 23 11.49 -12.78 -3.00
N SER A 24 12.41 -13.66 -2.62
CA SER A 24 12.51 -15.02 -3.16
C SER A 24 12.12 -16.11 -2.16
N ILE A 25 12.19 -15.84 -0.86
CA ILE A 25 11.76 -16.78 0.18
C ILE A 25 10.26 -17.12 0.02
N ALA A 26 9.86 -18.33 0.36
CA ALA A 26 8.44 -18.73 0.38
C ALA A 26 7.64 -17.81 1.33
N VAL A 27 6.43 -17.41 0.92
CA VAL A 27 5.61 -16.46 1.71
C VAL A 27 5.16 -17.09 3.02
N GLU A 28 4.97 -18.40 3.04
CA GLU A 28 4.60 -19.22 4.20
C GLU A 28 5.72 -19.20 5.26
N THR A 29 6.98 -19.03 4.84
CA THR A 29 8.12 -18.86 5.73
C THR A 29 8.30 -17.39 6.16
N LEU A 30 8.00 -16.44 5.28
CA LEU A 30 8.16 -15.01 5.55
C LEU A 30 7.07 -14.45 6.46
N ALA A 31 5.82 -14.85 6.26
CA ALA A 31 4.66 -14.28 6.96
C ALA A 31 4.78 -14.39 8.49
N PRO A 32 5.21 -15.53 9.10
CA PRO A 32 5.43 -15.59 10.55
C PRO A 32 6.47 -14.58 11.06
N LEU A 33 7.54 -14.34 10.29
CA LEU A 33 8.58 -13.35 10.65
C LEU A 33 8.04 -11.92 10.60
N VAL A 34 7.23 -11.62 9.58
CA VAL A 34 6.56 -10.33 9.43
C VAL A 34 5.54 -10.13 10.54
N ARG A 35 4.72 -11.14 10.86
CA ARG A 35 3.73 -11.12 11.94
C ARG A 35 4.37 -10.73 13.26
N ARG A 36 5.43 -11.44 13.66
CA ARG A 36 6.19 -11.12 14.87
C ARG A 36 6.74 -9.70 14.84
N THR A 37 7.30 -9.28 13.71
CA THR A 37 7.85 -7.93 13.57
C THR A 37 6.77 -6.84 13.71
N LEU A 38 5.56 -7.07 13.18
CA LEU A 38 4.42 -6.17 13.36
C LEU A 38 4.00 -6.10 14.83
N GLU A 39 3.88 -7.25 15.50
CA GLU A 39 3.50 -7.35 16.92
C GLU A 39 4.51 -6.62 17.83
N ASP A 40 5.81 -6.77 17.57
CA ASP A 40 6.88 -6.06 18.28
C ASP A 40 6.77 -4.52 18.11
N HIS A 41 6.07 -4.05 17.08
CA HIS A 41 5.79 -2.63 16.81
C HIS A 41 4.35 -2.21 17.18
N GLY A 42 3.63 -3.03 17.94
CA GLY A 42 2.27 -2.75 18.39
C GLY A 42 1.23 -2.80 17.28
N LEU A 43 1.53 -3.48 16.17
CA LEU A 43 0.61 -3.68 15.05
C LEU A 43 0.10 -5.12 15.05
N SER A 44 -1.18 -5.29 14.73
CA SER A 44 -1.81 -6.61 14.61
C SER A 44 -2.22 -6.85 13.16
N PRO A 45 -1.75 -7.93 12.51
CA PRO A 45 -2.29 -8.34 11.22
C PRO A 45 -3.79 -8.62 11.31
N TYR A 46 -4.50 -8.37 10.22
CA TYR A 46 -5.94 -8.60 10.08
C TYR A 46 -6.22 -9.53 8.91
N GLY A 47 -7.45 -10.02 8.84
CA GLY A 47 -7.84 -11.07 7.89
C GLY A 47 -7.37 -12.44 8.35
N ASP A 48 -7.64 -13.45 7.52
CA ASP A 48 -7.13 -14.80 7.73
C ASP A 48 -5.66 -14.93 7.28
N GLU A 49 -5.08 -16.11 7.50
CA GLU A 49 -3.67 -16.37 7.17
C GLU A 49 -3.38 -16.24 5.66
N ALA A 50 -4.32 -16.66 4.80
CA ALA A 50 -4.15 -16.57 3.35
C ALA A 50 -4.15 -15.11 2.87
N PHE A 51 -5.05 -14.29 3.42
CA PHE A 51 -5.08 -12.86 3.15
C PHE A 51 -3.81 -12.17 3.65
N PHE A 52 -3.36 -12.48 4.87
CA PHE A 52 -2.13 -11.92 5.40
C PHE A 52 -0.91 -12.25 4.53
N GLN A 53 -0.78 -13.51 4.09
CA GLN A 53 0.26 -13.92 3.15
C GLN A 53 0.18 -13.17 1.83
N TYR A 54 -1.01 -12.99 1.26
CA TYR A 54 -1.20 -12.19 0.05
C TYR A 54 -0.74 -10.73 0.23
N VAL A 55 -1.07 -10.09 1.36
CA VAL A 55 -0.59 -8.72 1.66
C VAL A 55 0.93 -8.69 1.75
N VAL A 56 1.53 -9.63 2.48
CA VAL A 56 2.99 -9.75 2.63
C VAL A 56 3.67 -9.94 1.27
N ASP A 57 3.17 -10.87 0.45
CA ASP A 57 3.72 -11.14 -0.89
C ASP A 57 3.64 -9.93 -1.82
N THR A 58 2.52 -9.20 -1.76
CA THR A 58 2.30 -8.02 -2.58
C THR A 58 3.31 -6.91 -2.29
N ILE A 59 3.61 -6.67 -1.01
CA ILE A 59 4.40 -5.50 -0.60
C ILE A 59 5.89 -5.81 -0.43
N ARG A 60 6.30 -7.07 -0.20
CA ARG A 60 7.70 -7.45 0.07
C ARG A 60 8.69 -6.99 -1.01
N THR A 61 8.25 -6.88 -2.26
CA THR A 61 9.10 -6.46 -3.39
C THR A 61 9.63 -5.03 -3.24
N ARG A 62 8.97 -4.20 -2.43
CA ARG A 62 9.35 -2.82 -2.13
C ARG A 62 10.24 -2.68 -0.90
N PHE A 63 10.45 -3.77 -0.15
CA PHE A 63 11.11 -3.75 1.14
C PHE A 63 12.50 -4.39 1.10
N THR A 64 13.33 -3.95 2.03
CA THR A 64 14.72 -4.34 2.17
C THR A 64 14.93 -5.13 3.46
N THR A 65 14.15 -4.87 4.51
CA THR A 65 14.21 -5.51 5.82
C THR A 65 12.81 -5.81 6.35
N LEU A 66 12.70 -6.66 7.39
CA LEU A 66 11.43 -6.89 8.08
C LEU A 66 10.88 -5.62 8.74
N LEU A 67 11.75 -4.68 9.15
CA LEU A 67 11.34 -3.41 9.77
C LEU A 67 10.62 -2.47 8.79
N ASP A 68 10.75 -2.70 7.48
CA ASP A 68 10.01 -1.91 6.49
C ASP A 68 8.49 -2.19 6.55
N PHE A 69 8.06 -3.37 7.02
CA PHE A 69 6.63 -3.72 7.12
C PHE A 69 5.87 -2.86 8.14
N PRO A 70 6.31 -2.71 9.41
CA PRO A 70 5.65 -1.83 10.37
C PRO A 70 5.89 -0.34 10.13
N THR A 71 6.89 0.04 9.33
CA THR A 71 7.25 1.45 9.08
C THR A 71 6.72 1.92 7.72
N LYS A 72 7.40 1.59 6.63
CA LYS A 72 6.99 1.96 5.25
C LYS A 72 5.70 1.27 4.84
N GLY A 73 5.43 0.07 5.34
CA GLY A 73 4.21 -0.70 5.12
C GLY A 73 3.10 -0.42 6.13
N ARG A 74 3.26 0.55 7.03
CA ARG A 74 2.32 0.80 8.14
C ARG A 74 0.88 0.95 7.66
N ALA A 75 0.66 1.65 6.55
CA ALA A 75 -0.67 1.89 6.02
C ALA A 75 -1.45 0.61 5.67
N TYR A 76 -0.76 -0.50 5.37
CA TYR A 76 -1.43 -1.77 5.13
C TYR A 76 -1.98 -2.36 6.43
N PHE A 77 -1.35 -2.13 7.59
CA PHE A 77 -1.69 -2.77 8.87
C PHE A 77 -2.30 -1.83 9.91
N ALA A 78 -2.27 -0.51 9.68
CA ALA A 78 -2.77 0.50 10.60
C ALA A 78 -3.41 1.67 9.86
N ASP A 79 -4.24 2.45 10.55
CA ASP A 79 -4.92 3.62 10.00
C ASP A 79 -4.23 4.95 10.35
N ASP A 80 -3.23 4.91 11.22
CA ASP A 80 -2.37 6.03 11.57
C ASP A 80 -1.04 5.94 10.81
N PHE A 81 -0.98 6.56 9.63
CA PHE A 81 0.22 6.59 8.81
C PHE A 81 0.48 7.99 8.26
N GLN A 82 1.74 8.29 7.97
CA GLN A 82 2.14 9.58 7.44
C GLN A 82 1.88 9.64 5.94
N ILE A 83 1.46 10.81 5.46
CA ILE A 83 1.36 11.11 4.02
C ILE A 83 2.62 11.86 3.61
N GLU A 84 3.38 11.27 2.70
CA GLU A 84 4.58 11.88 2.12
C GLU A 84 4.20 13.10 1.27
N LYS A 85 5.09 14.09 1.19
CA LYS A 85 4.87 15.31 0.39
C LYS A 85 4.46 14.99 -1.06
N GLN A 86 5.13 14.04 -1.70
CA GLN A 86 4.82 13.67 -3.09
C GLN A 86 3.45 12.99 -3.24
N ALA A 87 2.96 12.30 -2.21
CA ALA A 87 1.64 11.69 -2.19
C ALA A 87 0.58 12.77 -1.98
N LEU A 88 0.84 13.72 -1.08
CA LEU A 88 -0.01 14.89 -0.86
C LEU A 88 -0.20 15.71 -2.14
N ASP A 89 0.84 15.86 -2.96
CA ASP A 89 0.74 16.51 -4.28
C ASP A 89 -0.26 15.78 -5.22
N LYS A 90 -0.39 14.46 -5.12
CA LYS A 90 -1.41 13.70 -5.90
C LYS A 90 -2.81 13.94 -5.38
N LEU A 91 -2.98 14.07 -4.05
CA LEU A 91 -4.28 14.39 -3.43
C LEU A 91 -4.71 15.82 -3.69
N ASN A 92 -3.77 16.74 -3.88
CA ASN A 92 -4.04 18.15 -4.16
C ASN A 92 -4.20 18.45 -5.66
N ALA A 93 -4.12 17.44 -6.53
CA ALA A 93 -4.45 17.62 -7.94
C ALA A 93 -5.90 18.10 -8.08
N PRO A 94 -6.21 19.01 -9.05
CA PRO A 94 -7.54 19.58 -9.18
C PRO A 94 -8.64 18.51 -9.28
N GLY A 95 -9.64 18.59 -8.39
CA GLY A 95 -10.77 17.67 -8.33
C GLY A 95 -10.47 16.27 -7.75
N ALA A 96 -9.23 15.96 -7.37
CA ALA A 96 -8.86 14.62 -6.93
C ALA A 96 -9.66 14.14 -5.71
N ARG A 97 -9.74 14.94 -4.64
CA ARG A 97 -10.48 14.58 -3.42
C ARG A 97 -11.97 14.34 -3.67
N GLU A 98 -12.59 15.19 -4.48
CA GLU A 98 -14.00 15.01 -4.86
C GLU A 98 -14.22 13.69 -5.60
N LEU A 99 -13.33 13.35 -6.54
CA LEU A 99 -13.40 12.08 -7.27
C LEU A 99 -13.14 10.87 -6.35
N LEU A 100 -12.27 10.99 -5.35
CA LEU A 100 -12.04 9.94 -4.36
C LEU A 100 -13.30 9.71 -3.49
N HIS A 101 -14.01 10.77 -3.10
CA HIS A 101 -15.31 10.66 -2.42
C HIS A 101 -16.34 9.94 -3.28
N GLN A 102 -16.43 10.28 -4.57
CA GLN A 102 -17.34 9.62 -5.50
C GLN A 102 -16.97 8.16 -5.75
N LEU A 103 -15.66 7.85 -5.84
CA LEU A 103 -15.18 6.48 -5.94
C LEU A 103 -15.57 5.67 -4.69
N ALA A 104 -15.45 6.24 -3.50
CA ALA A 104 -15.87 5.60 -2.26
C ALA A 104 -17.37 5.23 -2.28
N GLN A 105 -18.23 6.14 -2.75
CA GLN A 105 -19.67 5.89 -2.88
C GLN A 105 -19.98 4.76 -3.87
N ARG A 106 -19.28 4.69 -5.01
CA ARG A 106 -19.45 3.58 -5.98
C ARG A 106 -19.02 2.24 -5.40
N LEU A 107 -17.86 2.22 -4.74
CA LEU A 107 -17.33 1.01 -4.13
C LEU A 107 -18.22 0.52 -2.98
N GLU A 108 -18.87 1.42 -2.24
CA GLU A 108 -19.78 1.07 -1.14
C GLU A 108 -21.01 0.28 -1.61
N VAL A 109 -21.56 0.59 -2.78
CA VAL A 109 -22.74 -0.08 -3.34
C VAL A 109 -22.41 -1.25 -4.27
N ASN A 110 -21.16 -1.40 -4.71
CA ASN A 110 -20.76 -2.48 -5.62
C ASN A 110 -20.53 -3.79 -4.83
N PRO A 111 -21.19 -4.92 -5.15
CA PRO A 111 -21.06 -6.16 -4.39
C PRO A 111 -19.70 -6.86 -4.52
N GLN A 112 -18.91 -6.53 -5.55
CA GLN A 112 -17.61 -7.16 -5.78
C GLN A 112 -16.46 -6.23 -5.36
N PHE A 113 -15.46 -6.77 -4.67
CA PHE A 113 -14.27 -6.02 -4.26
C PHE A 113 -12.99 -6.77 -4.66
N THR A 114 -12.74 -6.80 -5.97
CA THR A 114 -11.57 -7.41 -6.61
C THR A 114 -10.75 -6.34 -7.33
N GLU A 115 -9.48 -6.62 -7.64
CA GLU A 115 -8.63 -5.67 -8.40
C GLU A 115 -9.30 -5.24 -9.71
N ALA A 116 -9.81 -6.20 -10.48
CA ALA A 116 -10.45 -5.94 -11.77
C ALA A 116 -11.71 -5.07 -11.65
N ASN A 117 -12.55 -5.32 -10.63
CA ASN A 117 -13.75 -4.53 -10.43
C ASN A 117 -13.43 -3.10 -9.94
N VAL A 118 -12.48 -2.96 -9.02
CA VAL A 118 -11.99 -1.64 -8.57
C VAL A 118 -11.40 -0.86 -9.74
N GLU A 119 -10.60 -1.51 -10.59
CA GLU A 119 -10.05 -0.89 -11.79
C GLU A 119 -11.14 -0.42 -12.75
N ALA A 120 -12.13 -1.26 -13.03
CA ALA A 120 -13.24 -0.93 -13.91
C ALA A 120 -14.03 0.28 -13.38
N GLU A 121 -14.42 0.29 -12.10
CA GLU A 121 -15.15 1.40 -11.49
C GLU A 121 -14.37 2.71 -11.49
N LEU A 122 -13.07 2.65 -11.16
CA LEU A 122 -12.20 3.81 -11.14
C LEU A 122 -12.06 4.40 -12.55
N ARG A 123 -11.78 3.56 -13.56
CA ARG A 123 -11.62 4.00 -14.95
C ARG A 123 -12.91 4.57 -15.51
N LYS A 124 -14.04 3.93 -15.23
CA LYS A 124 -15.37 4.41 -15.62
C LYS A 124 -15.67 5.78 -15.00
N LEU A 125 -15.39 5.96 -13.70
CA LEU A 125 -15.55 7.27 -13.05
C LEU A 125 -14.65 8.33 -13.69
N ALA A 126 -13.39 7.99 -13.99
CA ALA A 126 -12.48 8.92 -14.64
C ALA A 126 -12.97 9.35 -16.03
N GLU A 127 -13.49 8.41 -16.83
CA GLU A 127 -14.09 8.67 -18.14
C GLU A 127 -15.31 9.57 -18.04
N GLU A 128 -16.28 9.24 -17.18
CA GLU A 128 -17.50 10.04 -16.98
C GLU A 128 -17.23 11.48 -16.53
N ARG A 129 -16.10 11.70 -15.84
CA ARG A 129 -15.67 13.00 -15.34
C ARG A 129 -14.68 13.71 -16.26
N GLY A 130 -14.33 13.11 -17.41
CA GLY A 130 -13.42 13.69 -18.39
C GLY A 130 -11.99 13.86 -17.88
N VAL A 131 -11.55 13.04 -16.92
CA VAL A 131 -10.20 13.10 -16.35
C VAL A 131 -9.34 11.90 -16.74
N LYS A 132 -8.02 12.06 -16.70
CA LYS A 132 -7.09 10.95 -16.94
C LYS A 132 -7.19 9.93 -15.80
N ALA A 133 -7.47 8.67 -16.10
CA ALA A 133 -7.50 7.59 -15.11
C ALA A 133 -6.23 7.53 -14.24
N GLY A 134 -5.06 7.76 -14.85
CA GLY A 134 -3.78 7.80 -14.11
C GLY A 134 -3.72 8.84 -12.99
N MET A 135 -4.48 9.94 -13.08
CA MET A 135 -4.58 10.91 -11.99
C MET A 135 -5.32 10.30 -10.80
N LEU A 136 -6.50 9.71 -11.03
CA LEU A 136 -7.31 9.11 -9.98
C LEU A 136 -6.67 7.84 -9.39
N ILE A 137 -5.96 7.05 -10.20
CA ILE A 137 -5.17 5.89 -9.73
C ILE A 137 -4.10 6.35 -8.72
N ASN A 138 -3.34 7.39 -9.07
CA ASN A 138 -2.27 7.89 -8.20
C ASN A 138 -2.82 8.58 -6.94
N ALA A 139 -3.90 9.35 -7.07
CA ALA A 139 -4.58 9.96 -5.92
C ALA A 139 -5.15 8.89 -4.97
N SER A 140 -5.72 7.81 -5.52
CA SER A 140 -6.20 6.68 -4.72
C SER A 140 -5.07 6.01 -3.95
N ARG A 141 -3.92 5.72 -4.60
CA ARG A 141 -2.74 5.19 -3.90
C ARG A 141 -2.32 6.12 -2.77
N ALA A 142 -2.21 7.42 -3.04
CA ALA A 142 -1.80 8.40 -2.04
C ALA A 142 -2.76 8.45 -0.84
N ALA A 143 -4.08 8.42 -1.08
CA ALA A 143 -5.08 8.36 -0.01
C ALA A 143 -4.99 7.09 0.83
N LEU A 144 -4.67 5.98 0.17
CA LEU A 144 -4.68 4.66 0.77
C LEU A 144 -3.38 4.33 1.50
N THR A 145 -2.22 4.79 1.04
CA THR A 145 -0.93 4.40 1.64
C THR A 145 -0.11 5.56 2.16
N GLY A 146 -0.49 6.80 1.84
CA GLY A 146 0.34 7.98 2.10
C GLY A 146 1.58 8.05 1.19
N GLN A 147 1.71 7.19 0.18
CA GLN A 147 2.89 7.08 -0.67
C GLN A 147 2.57 7.38 -2.14
N SER A 148 3.52 7.99 -2.85
CA SER A 148 3.38 8.30 -4.29
C SER A 148 3.67 7.08 -5.17
N VAL A 149 4.47 6.14 -4.68
CA VAL A 149 4.92 4.93 -5.36
C VAL A 149 4.59 3.70 -4.53
N GLY A 150 4.48 2.54 -5.19
CA GLY A 150 4.12 1.31 -4.51
C GLY A 150 3.86 0.16 -5.48
N PRO A 151 3.23 -0.94 -5.02
CA PRO A 151 2.72 -1.97 -5.90
C PRO A 151 1.60 -1.44 -6.81
N SER A 152 0.98 -2.34 -7.58
CA SER A 152 -0.25 -2.04 -8.32
C SER A 152 -1.23 -1.31 -7.40
N ALA A 153 -1.78 -0.18 -7.86
CA ALA A 153 -2.75 0.55 -7.05
C ALA A 153 -3.96 -0.33 -6.73
N PHE A 154 -4.39 -1.19 -7.66
CA PHE A 154 -5.55 -2.07 -7.45
C PHE A 154 -5.25 -3.18 -6.43
N ALA A 155 -4.04 -3.73 -6.43
CA ALA A 155 -3.58 -4.63 -5.37
C ALA A 155 -3.58 -3.93 -4.00
N VAL A 156 -3.26 -2.63 -3.93
CA VAL A 156 -3.36 -1.85 -2.69
C VAL A 156 -4.80 -1.80 -2.17
N PHE A 157 -5.80 -1.62 -3.02
CA PHE A 157 -7.21 -1.63 -2.61
C PHE A 157 -7.55 -2.96 -1.93
N VAL A 158 -7.22 -4.08 -2.58
CA VAL A 158 -7.51 -5.42 -2.05
C VAL A 158 -6.72 -5.68 -0.76
N CYS A 159 -5.44 -5.31 -0.75
CA CYS A 159 -4.57 -5.49 0.42
C CYS A 159 -5.03 -4.71 1.65
N ILE A 160 -5.68 -3.55 1.49
CA ILE A 160 -6.20 -2.75 2.62
C ILE A 160 -7.57 -3.25 3.09
N GLY A 161 -8.36 -3.80 2.17
CA GLY A 161 -9.71 -4.27 2.44
C GLY A 161 -10.77 -3.18 2.23
N ARG A 162 -11.98 -3.64 1.86
CA ARG A 162 -13.09 -2.81 1.40
C ARG A 162 -13.46 -1.69 2.36
N GLU A 163 -13.71 -2.02 3.62
CA GLU A 163 -14.23 -1.08 4.62
C GLU A 163 -13.21 0.03 4.86
N ARG A 164 -11.94 -0.33 5.05
CA ARG A 164 -10.84 0.62 5.31
C ARG A 164 -10.57 1.50 4.09
N VAL A 165 -10.61 0.93 2.88
CA VAL A 165 -10.53 1.72 1.63
C VAL A 165 -11.62 2.79 1.62
N ILE A 166 -12.89 2.39 1.76
CA ILE A 166 -14.03 3.33 1.68
C ILE A 166 -13.87 4.44 2.72
N GLN A 167 -13.49 4.08 3.96
CA GLN A 167 -13.28 5.05 5.03
C GLN A 167 -12.13 6.02 4.73
N ARG A 168 -10.99 5.54 4.22
CA ARG A 168 -9.86 6.39 3.85
C ARG A 168 -10.22 7.34 2.72
N LEU A 169 -10.87 6.82 1.67
CA LEU A 169 -11.30 7.64 0.54
C LEU A 169 -12.32 8.71 0.95
N LYS A 170 -13.18 8.45 1.94
CA LYS A 170 -14.14 9.42 2.51
C LYS A 170 -13.52 10.49 3.41
N LYS A 171 -12.30 10.26 3.93
CA LYS A 171 -11.64 11.14 4.90
C LYS A 171 -10.67 12.14 4.27
N VAL A 172 -10.26 11.92 3.02
CA VAL A 172 -9.20 12.70 2.37
C VAL A 172 -9.62 14.09 1.94
#